data_AF-A0A9Q0W7C4-F1
#
_entry.id   AF-A0A9Q0W7C4-F1
#
_cell.length_a   1.000
_cell.length_b   1.000
_cell.length_c   1.000
_cell.angle_alpha   90.00
_cell.angle_beta   90.00
_cell.angle_gamma   90.00
#
_symmetry.space_group_name_H-M   'P 1'
#
loop_
_entity.id
_entity.type
_entity.pdbx_description
1 polymer ?
#
loop_
_entity_poly.entity_id
_entity_poly.type
_entity_poly.pdbx_seq_one_letter_code
_entity_poly.pdbx_strand_id
1 'polypeptide(L)'
;MHMEGNKHRVSKGAPEQKVPEGRKESAGDPWQFIGLMPLFDPPRHDNAETIRRALNLGVNVKMITVDQLAIGKEIGRCLGVGTNMYPSSALLGKEKDEPIAALVIDELIEKADGFAGVFPEHKYEIVNTFAR
;
A
#
# COMPACT_ATOMS: atom_id res chain seq x y z
N MET A 1 12.82 -34.46 -34.93
CA MET A 1 11.88 -33.39 -34.57
C MET A 1 12.72 -32.22 -34.08
N HIS A 2 12.67 -31.10 -34.79
CA HIS A 2 13.57 -29.97 -34.62
C HIS A 2 13.51 -29.35 -33.22
N MET A 3 14.70 -29.07 -32.68
CA MET A 3 14.91 -28.15 -31.58
C MET A 3 14.91 -26.74 -32.17
N GLU A 4 13.90 -25.93 -31.87
CA GLU A 4 13.83 -24.55 -32.36
C GLU A 4 13.73 -23.56 -31.19
N GLY A 5 14.71 -22.65 -31.15
CA GLY A 5 14.50 -21.26 -30.77
C GLY A 5 14.36 -20.94 -29.29
N ASN A 6 15.47 -20.50 -28.70
CA ASN A 6 15.59 -19.87 -27.39
C ASN A 6 14.69 -18.61 -27.26
N LYS A 7 13.43 -18.78 -26.84
CA LYS A 7 12.54 -17.68 -26.47
C LYS A 7 12.82 -17.32 -25.02
N HIS A 8 13.40 -16.13 -24.80
CA HIS A 8 13.70 -15.62 -23.48
C HIS A 8 12.37 -15.44 -22.71
N ARG A 9 12.11 -16.37 -21.78
CA ARG A 9 10.94 -16.39 -20.90
C ARG A 9 11.32 -15.70 -19.60
N VAL A 10 10.59 -14.67 -19.22
CA VAL A 10 10.63 -14.12 -17.85
C VAL A 10 9.19 -14.02 -17.36
N SER A 11 8.84 -14.75 -16.30
CA SER A 11 7.50 -14.69 -15.72
C SER A 11 7.52 -14.83 -14.20
N LYS A 12 7.06 -13.78 -13.51
CA LYS A 12 6.32 -13.85 -12.24
C LYS A 12 5.06 -13.02 -12.46
N GLY A 13 3.93 -13.66 -12.72
CA GLY A 13 2.60 -13.05 -12.89
C GLY A 13 2.57 -11.79 -13.75
N ALA A 14 2.71 -11.92 -15.07
CA ALA A 14 2.64 -10.79 -15.99
C ALA A 14 1.67 -11.08 -17.13
N PRO A 15 0.95 -10.06 -17.66
CA PRO A 15 0.26 -10.21 -18.93
C PRO A 15 1.28 -10.58 -20.01
N GLU A 16 0.87 -11.39 -20.99
CA GLU A 16 1.75 -11.82 -22.08
C GLU A 16 1.40 -11.07 -23.37
N GLN A 17 2.41 -10.64 -24.12
CA GLN A 17 2.24 -10.01 -25.42
C GLN A 17 3.32 -10.52 -26.37
N LYS A 18 2.91 -10.91 -27.58
CA LYS A 18 3.85 -11.20 -28.68
C LYS A 18 4.20 -9.90 -29.40
N VAL A 19 5.49 -9.68 -29.64
CA VAL A 19 6.01 -8.52 -30.37
C VAL A 19 6.77 -9.00 -31.60
N PRO A 20 6.17 -8.97 -32.81
CA PRO A 20 6.75 -9.58 -34.02
C PRO A 20 8.10 -9.01 -34.44
N GLU A 21 8.31 -7.70 -34.26
CA GLU A 21 9.56 -7.02 -34.63
C GLU A 21 10.69 -7.21 -33.61
N GLY A 22 10.43 -7.87 -32.48
CA GLY A 22 11.43 -8.20 -31.46
C GLY A 22 12.06 -7.01 -30.73
N ARG A 23 11.66 -5.77 -31.04
CA ARG A 23 12.07 -4.55 -30.30
C ARG A 23 11.02 -4.19 -29.27
N LYS A 24 11.48 -3.75 -28.10
CA LYS A 24 10.62 -3.42 -26.95
C LYS A 24 9.58 -2.32 -27.25
N GLU A 25 9.91 -1.41 -28.16
CA GLU A 25 9.08 -0.25 -28.51
C GLU A 25 8.12 -0.52 -29.68
N SER A 26 8.23 -1.70 -30.32
CA SER A 26 7.38 -2.05 -31.46
C SER A 26 5.97 -2.42 -31.01
N ALA A 27 5.00 -2.23 -31.91
CA ALA A 27 3.64 -2.67 -31.69
C ALA A 27 3.58 -4.19 -31.53
N GLY A 28 2.92 -4.65 -30.47
CA GLY A 28 2.63 -6.05 -30.22
C GLY A 28 1.13 -6.36 -30.34
N ASP A 29 0.80 -7.63 -30.29
CA ASP A 29 -0.58 -8.12 -30.24
C ASP A 29 -1.31 -7.63 -28.98
N PRO A 30 -2.65 -7.73 -28.86
CA PRO A 30 -3.33 -7.46 -27.59
C PRO A 30 -2.75 -8.26 -26.42
N TRP A 31 -2.56 -7.61 -25.28
CA TRP A 31 -2.10 -8.28 -24.05
C TRP A 31 -3.08 -9.37 -23.63
N GLN A 32 -2.55 -10.53 -23.27
CA GLN A 32 -3.32 -11.66 -22.76
C GLN A 32 -3.21 -11.72 -21.24
N PHE A 33 -4.36 -11.74 -20.56
CA PHE A 33 -4.40 -11.99 -19.13
C PHE A 33 -4.20 -13.49 -18.86
N ILE A 34 -3.09 -13.83 -18.20
CA ILE A 34 -2.70 -15.23 -17.96
C ILE A 34 -3.18 -15.73 -16.60
N GLY A 35 -3.25 -14.85 -15.59
CA GLY A 35 -3.71 -15.20 -14.24
C GLY A 35 -3.20 -14.24 -13.16
N LEU A 36 -3.59 -14.52 -11.90
CA LEU A 36 -3.18 -13.79 -10.71
C LEU A 36 -2.46 -14.74 -9.74
N MET A 37 -1.39 -14.27 -9.09
CA MET A 37 -0.66 -15.01 -8.05
C MET A 37 -0.71 -14.23 -6.74
N PRO A 38 -1.34 -14.74 -5.67
CA PRO A 38 -1.34 -14.05 -4.39
C PRO A 38 0.06 -14.07 -3.78
N LEU A 39 0.49 -12.93 -3.26
CA LEU A 39 1.73 -12.79 -2.51
C LEU A 39 1.38 -12.45 -1.06
N PHE A 40 2.06 -13.11 -0.13
CA PHE A 40 1.93 -12.86 1.29
C PHE A 40 3.28 -12.50 1.87
N ASP A 41 3.37 -11.31 2.46
CA ASP A 41 4.52 -10.87 3.25
C ASP A 41 4.17 -11.02 4.74
N PRO A 42 4.59 -12.12 5.40
CA PRO A 42 4.20 -12.36 6.78
C PRO A 42 4.82 -11.30 7.70
N PRO A 43 4.08 -10.83 8.72
CA PRO A 43 4.66 -9.95 9.72
C PRO A 43 5.85 -10.62 10.44
N ARG A 44 6.84 -9.83 10.84
CA ARG A 44 7.98 -10.37 11.60
C ARG A 44 7.49 -10.91 12.95
N HIS A 45 8.18 -11.94 13.43
CA HIS A 45 7.82 -12.68 14.64
C HIS A 45 7.74 -11.81 15.91
N ASP A 46 8.46 -10.69 15.93
CA ASP A 46 8.60 -9.75 17.05
C ASP A 46 7.71 -8.49 16.91
N ASN A 47 7.09 -8.26 15.75
CA ASN A 47 6.35 -7.02 15.49
C ASN A 47 5.20 -6.81 16.47
N ALA A 48 4.36 -7.82 16.69
CA ALA A 48 3.20 -7.71 17.57
C ALA A 48 3.60 -7.43 19.02
N GLU A 49 4.66 -8.08 19.51
CA GLU A 49 5.17 -7.81 20.85
C GLU A 49 5.76 -6.40 20.94
N THR A 50 6.48 -5.97 19.92
CA THR A 50 7.09 -4.63 19.86
C THR A 50 6.02 -3.54 19.91
N ILE A 51 4.93 -3.70 19.14
CA ILE A 51 3.78 -2.78 19.16
C ILE A 51 3.16 -2.73 20.55
N ARG A 52 2.89 -3.89 21.16
CA ARG A 52 2.34 -3.96 22.52
C ARG A 52 3.24 -3.25 23.54
N ARG A 53 4.56 -3.45 23.46
CA ARG A 53 5.52 -2.78 24.36
C ARG A 53 5.52 -1.27 24.15
N ALA A 54 5.49 -0.80 22.90
CA ALA A 54 5.42 0.63 22.58
C ALA A 54 4.15 1.27 23.20
N LEU A 55 2.99 0.61 23.03
CA LEU A 55 1.72 1.08 23.61
C LEU A 55 1.78 1.13 25.15
N ASN A 56 2.37 0.13 25.81
CA ASN A 56 2.56 0.12 27.27
C ASN A 56 3.47 1.25 27.76
N LEU A 57 4.36 1.76 26.91
CA LEU A 57 5.23 2.89 27.20
C LEU A 57 4.59 4.24 26.83
N GLY A 58 3.33 4.25 26.41
CA GLY A 58 2.62 5.46 25.99
C GLY A 58 2.97 5.93 24.58
N VAL A 59 3.66 5.11 23.78
CA VAL A 59 3.97 5.41 22.37
C VAL A 59 2.89 4.80 21.49
N ASN A 60 2.06 5.65 20.89
CA ASN A 60 1.04 5.23 19.92
C ASN A 60 1.71 4.84 18.59
N VAL A 61 1.35 3.65 18.06
CA VAL A 61 1.87 3.14 16.79
C VAL A 61 0.76 3.20 15.75
N LYS A 62 1.04 3.83 14.60
CA LYS A 62 0.11 3.96 13.47
C LYS A 62 0.66 3.24 12.23
N MET A 63 -0.17 2.44 11.57
CA MET A 63 0.24 1.71 10.35
C MET A 63 0.21 2.64 9.13
N ILE A 64 1.22 2.56 8.28
CA ILE A 64 1.28 3.25 6.98
C ILE A 64 1.60 2.21 5.91
N THR A 65 0.71 2.02 4.93
CA THR A 65 0.92 1.05 3.84
C THR A 65 0.51 1.60 2.48
N VAL A 66 1.19 1.11 1.43
CA VAL A 66 0.81 1.31 0.02
C VAL A 66 -0.29 0.34 -0.43
N ASP A 67 -0.55 -0.71 0.36
CA ASP A 67 -1.60 -1.68 0.07
C ASP A 67 -3.00 -1.08 0.20
N GLN A 68 -3.99 -1.80 -0.31
CA GLN A 68 -5.39 -1.44 -0.13
C GLN A 68 -5.84 -1.58 1.33
N LEU A 69 -6.87 -0.82 1.70
CA LEU A 69 -7.39 -0.74 3.06
C LEU A 69 -7.73 -2.10 3.68
N ALA A 70 -8.28 -3.03 2.90
CA ALA A 70 -8.62 -4.36 3.40
C ALA A 70 -7.37 -5.13 3.87
N ILE A 71 -6.26 -5.04 3.13
CA ILE A 71 -4.98 -5.66 3.49
C ILE A 71 -4.41 -4.99 4.73
N GLY A 72 -4.39 -3.65 4.76
CA GLY A 72 -3.93 -2.89 5.93
C GLY A 72 -4.68 -3.25 7.21
N LYS A 73 -6.02 -3.34 7.16
CA LYS A 73 -6.84 -3.74 8.31
C LYS A 73 -6.54 -5.17 8.78
N GLU A 74 -6.33 -6.10 7.85
CA GLU A 74 -6.01 -7.49 8.23
C GLU A 74 -4.63 -7.60 8.88
N ILE A 75 -3.62 -6.91 8.36
CA ILE A 75 -2.29 -6.86 8.98
C ILE A 75 -2.37 -6.12 10.33
N GLY A 76 -3.11 -5.02 10.41
CA GLY A 76 -3.30 -4.25 11.64
C GLY A 76 -3.96 -5.07 12.76
N ARG A 77 -4.96 -5.88 12.40
CA ARG A 77 -5.60 -6.85 13.29
C ARG A 77 -4.60 -7.91 13.76
N CYS A 78 -3.82 -8.50 12.85
CA CYS A 78 -2.80 -9.51 13.18
C CYS A 78 -1.71 -8.96 14.11
N LEU A 79 -1.32 -7.69 13.93
CA LEU A 79 -0.24 -7.06 14.67
C LEU A 79 -0.67 -6.41 15.99
N GLY A 80 -1.98 -6.26 16.22
CA GLY A 80 -2.50 -5.56 17.40
C GLY A 80 -2.36 -4.03 17.32
N VAL A 81 -2.22 -3.46 16.12
CA VAL A 81 -2.26 -2.00 15.89
C VAL A 81 -3.70 -1.47 15.99
N GLY A 82 -4.68 -2.29 15.57
CA GLY A 82 -6.08 -1.91 15.48
C GLY A 82 -6.58 -1.95 14.04
N THR A 83 -7.83 -1.52 13.83
CA THR A 83 -8.52 -1.57 12.53
C THR A 83 -9.26 -0.28 12.19
N ASN A 84 -9.13 0.77 13.02
CA ASN A 84 -9.64 2.10 12.75
C ASN A 84 -8.76 2.81 11.70
N MET A 85 -8.72 2.24 10.49
CA MET A 85 -7.87 2.67 9.40
C MET A 85 -8.67 3.31 8.28
N TYR A 86 -8.04 4.26 7.59
CA TYR A 86 -8.65 5.06 6.52
C TYR A 86 -7.81 5.00 5.23
N PRO A 87 -8.44 5.13 4.05
CA PRO A 87 -7.69 5.32 2.82
C PRO A 87 -7.01 6.70 2.85
N SER A 88 -5.88 6.85 2.16
CA SER A 88 -5.20 8.14 2.08
C SER A 88 -6.06 9.23 1.42
N SER A 89 -7.06 8.86 0.61
CA SER A 89 -8.03 9.79 0.06
C SER A 89 -8.89 10.48 1.12
N ALA A 90 -9.01 9.92 2.33
CA ALA A 90 -9.67 10.59 3.46
C ALA A 90 -8.86 11.81 3.96
N LEU A 91 -7.57 11.89 3.63
CA LEU A 91 -6.71 13.04 3.93
C LEU A 91 -6.85 14.16 2.87
N LEU A 92 -7.43 13.84 1.71
CA LEU A 92 -7.76 14.81 0.69
C LEU A 92 -9.10 15.44 1.07
N GLY A 93 -9.04 16.47 1.91
CA GLY A 93 -10.21 17.29 2.22
C GLY A 93 -10.90 17.78 0.94
N LYS A 94 -12.23 17.74 0.91
CA LYS A 94 -13.00 18.49 -0.09
C LYS A 94 -12.75 19.97 0.19
N GLU A 95 -12.01 20.62 -0.71
CA GLU A 95 -11.59 22.02 -0.65
C GLU A 95 -10.76 22.37 0.60
N LYS A 96 -9.44 22.45 0.39
CA LYS A 96 -8.41 22.74 1.41
C LYS A 96 -8.49 24.16 2.02
N ASP A 97 -9.53 24.93 1.71
CA ASP A 97 -9.58 26.38 1.97
C ASP A 97 -10.40 26.77 3.21
N GLU A 98 -11.02 25.81 3.91
CA GLU A 98 -11.72 26.09 5.17
C GLU A 98 -10.92 25.62 6.41
N PRO A 99 -10.65 26.50 7.39
CA PRO A 99 -9.96 26.16 8.64
C PRO A 99 -10.63 25.01 9.41
N ILE A 100 -11.94 24.87 9.26
CA ILE A 100 -12.75 23.82 9.90
C ILE A 100 -12.42 22.45 9.29
N ALA A 101 -12.21 22.38 7.97
CA ALA A 101 -11.88 21.13 7.29
C ALA A 101 -10.48 20.61 7.71
N ALA A 102 -9.53 21.52 7.94
CA ALA A 102 -8.19 21.16 8.41
C ALA A 102 -8.21 20.54 9.82
N LEU A 103 -8.96 21.15 10.76
CA LEU A 103 -9.09 20.63 12.13
C LEU A 103 -9.71 19.23 12.18
N VAL A 104 -10.70 18.97 11.32
CA VAL A 104 -11.35 17.65 11.22
C VAL A 104 -10.37 16.58 10.70
N ILE A 105 -9.47 16.95 9.77
CA ILE A 105 -8.45 16.03 9.25
C ILE A 105 -7.38 15.74 10.30
N ASP A 106 -6.94 16.75 11.05
CA ASP A 106 -5.94 16.55 12.10
C ASP A 106 -6.48 15.63 13.21
N GLU A 107 -7.74 15.83 13.64
CA GLU A 107 -8.41 14.94 14.61
C GLU A 107 -8.57 13.50 14.06
N LEU A 108 -8.84 13.35 12.76
CA LEU A 108 -8.89 12.04 12.10
C LEU A 108 -7.51 11.36 12.13
N ILE A 109 -6.44 12.10 11.83
CA ILE A 109 -5.05 11.61 11.86
C ILE A 109 -4.66 11.17 13.27
N GLU A 110 -5.03 11.94 14.30
CA GLU A 110 -4.77 11.61 15.69
C GLU A 110 -5.51 10.35 16.15
N LYS A 111 -6.77 10.15 15.73
CA LYS A 111 -7.60 9.01 16.16
C LYS A 111 -7.42 7.74 15.32
N ALA A 112 -6.87 7.83 14.12
CA ALA A 112 -6.70 6.68 13.23
C ALA A 112 -5.60 5.71 13.73
N ASP A 113 -5.83 4.41 13.57
CA ASP A 113 -4.82 3.36 13.81
C ASP A 113 -3.86 3.22 12.62
N GLY A 114 -4.21 3.79 11.46
CA GLY A 114 -3.36 3.75 10.28
C GLY A 114 -4.03 4.20 8.98
N PHE A 115 -3.21 4.27 7.93
CA PHE A 115 -3.58 4.72 6.60
C PHE A 115 -3.10 3.75 5.52
N ALA A 116 -3.95 3.54 4.52
CA ALA A 116 -3.71 2.63 3.40
C ALA A 116 -3.75 3.37 2.05
N GLY A 117 -3.09 2.82 1.02
CA GLY A 117 -2.92 3.46 -0.28
C GLY A 117 -2.08 4.75 -0.21
N VAL A 118 -1.14 4.82 0.72
CA VAL A 118 -0.39 6.04 1.02
C VAL A 118 0.68 6.29 -0.05
N PHE A 119 0.59 7.43 -0.73
CA PHE A 119 1.60 7.95 -1.64
C PHE A 119 2.62 8.82 -0.88
N PRO A 120 3.81 9.10 -1.44
CA PRO A 120 4.84 9.90 -0.77
C PRO A 120 4.34 11.24 -0.22
N GLU A 121 3.47 11.93 -0.95
CA GLU A 121 2.90 13.24 -0.58
C GLU A 121 2.02 13.11 0.68
N HIS A 122 1.22 12.04 0.75
CA HIS A 122 0.36 11.78 1.91
C HIS A 122 1.17 11.47 3.17
N LYS A 123 2.32 10.79 3.03
CA LYS A 123 3.20 10.49 4.17
C LYS A 123 3.74 11.78 4.80
N TYR A 124 4.08 12.76 3.97
CA TYR A 124 4.53 14.06 4.46
C TYR A 124 3.43 14.76 5.26
N GLU A 125 2.20 14.81 4.74
CA GLU A 125 1.08 15.44 5.42
C GLU A 125 0.78 14.82 6.78
N ILE A 126 0.74 13.48 6.86
CA ILE A 126 0.50 12.76 8.12
C ILE A 126 1.55 13.12 9.17
N VAL A 127 2.83 13.12 8.79
CA VAL A 127 3.93 13.46 9.72
C VAL A 127 3.87 14.93 10.10
N ASN A 128 3.59 15.81 9.12
CA ASN A 128 3.50 17.25 9.35
C ASN A 128 2.40 17.57 10.38
N THR A 129 1.24 16.93 10.33
CA THR A 129 0.18 17.12 11.34
C THR A 129 0.68 16.91 12.78
N PHE A 130 1.54 15.92 13.05
CA PHE A 130 2.08 15.69 14.40
C PHE A 130 3.23 16.62 14.80
N ALA A 131 3.78 17.38 13.85
CA ALA A 131 4.89 18.31 14.08
C ALA A 131 4.43 19.77 14.23
N ARG A 132 3.14 20.05 14.03
CA ARG A 132 2.53 21.37 14.15
C ARG A 132 2.23 21.74 15.60
#